data_AF-A0A367R6X3-F1
#
_entry.id   AF-A0A367R6X3-F1
#
_cell.length_a   1.000
_cell.length_b   1.000
_cell.length_c   1.000
_cell.angle_alpha   90.00
_cell.angle_beta   90.00
_cell.angle_gamma   90.00
#
_symmetry.space_group_name_H-M   'P 1'
#
loop_
_entity.id
_entity.type
_entity.pdbx_description
1 polymer ?
#
loop_
_entity_poly.entity_id
_entity_poly.type
_entity_poly.pdbx_seq_one_letter_code
_entity_poly.pdbx_strand_id
1 'polypeptide(L)'
;MAKLDYFFKDFNKNKLEKHIQELLKNYEFNQEFESELISDLITEKHYYCACHGLRPLRFRKERYPGRCYNFFGFFLSLGWHPISWNQCIYPKSKENIVKDALRKAIEPDISEYKRQHPKCERCGKLSKEIDHIEPEFDVIAQQALKTLSDKDWESIMIDSFNFLIKEEFRLPDNNPALIYTLEAHKTVKLQAVCKKCHQLNAEERKNNQ
;
A
#
# COMPACT_ATOMS: atom_id res chain seq x y z
N MET A 1 16.19 12.31 -20.40
CA MET A 1 17.21 12.39 -19.34
C MET A 1 17.66 10.98 -19.00
N ALA A 2 18.87 10.60 -19.42
CA ALA A 2 19.45 9.27 -19.23
C ALA A 2 20.70 9.39 -18.34
N LYS A 3 20.47 9.62 -17.04
CA LYS A 3 21.50 9.60 -15.98
C LYS A 3 20.76 9.10 -14.76
N LEU A 4 21.19 8.01 -14.13
CA LEU A 4 20.98 7.60 -12.71
C LEU A 4 20.65 6.10 -12.50
N ASP A 5 20.20 5.35 -13.50
CA ASP A 5 20.16 3.86 -13.40
C ASP A 5 21.56 3.22 -13.20
N TYR A 6 22.62 4.02 -13.29
CA TYR A 6 24.00 3.62 -13.00
C TYR A 6 24.29 3.48 -11.49
N PHE A 7 23.65 4.25 -10.62
CA PHE A 7 24.01 4.30 -9.19
C PHE A 7 23.75 2.96 -8.47
N PHE A 8 22.71 2.24 -8.90
CA PHE A 8 22.38 0.90 -8.39
C PHE A 8 22.90 -0.24 -9.27
N LYS A 9 23.68 0.05 -10.33
CA LYS A 9 24.08 -0.96 -11.32
C LYS A 9 24.86 -2.13 -10.70
N ASP A 10 25.59 -1.88 -9.61
CA ASP A 10 26.38 -2.89 -8.88
C ASP A 10 25.59 -3.59 -7.76
N PHE A 11 24.38 -3.10 -7.45
CA PHE A 11 23.49 -3.66 -6.45
C PHE A 11 22.25 -4.29 -7.08
N ASN A 12 22.12 -5.62 -6.97
CA ASN A 12 20.78 -6.21 -7.09
C ASN A 12 19.95 -5.84 -5.85
N LYS A 13 18.61 -5.89 -5.95
CA LYS A 13 17.68 -5.47 -4.89
C LYS A 13 18.02 -6.06 -3.52
N ASN A 14 18.35 -7.34 -3.48
CA ASN A 14 18.71 -8.05 -2.24
C ASN A 14 20.01 -7.53 -1.60
N LYS A 15 21.03 -7.21 -2.41
CA LYS A 15 22.29 -6.63 -1.91
C LYS A 15 22.06 -5.22 -1.36
N LEU A 16 21.28 -4.39 -2.07
CA LEU A 16 20.94 -3.04 -1.63
C LEU A 16 20.19 -3.06 -0.29
N GLU A 17 19.18 -3.93 -0.18
CA GLU A 17 18.42 -4.10 1.05
C GLU A 17 19.30 -4.49 2.23
N LYS A 18 20.16 -5.51 2.06
CA LYS A 18 21.07 -5.95 3.13
C LYS A 18 22.04 -4.84 3.54
N HIS A 19 22.59 -4.11 2.58
CA HIS A 19 23.51 -3.01 2.85
C HIS A 19 22.83 -1.89 3.64
N ILE A 20 21.61 -1.50 3.28
CA ILE A 20 20.83 -0.52 4.05
C ILE A 20 20.50 -1.06 5.44
N GLN A 21 20.11 -2.33 5.58
CA GLN A 21 19.85 -2.94 6.89
C GLN A 21 21.09 -2.92 7.79
N GLU A 22 22.28 -3.21 7.25
CA GLU A 22 23.55 -3.15 7.98
C GLU A 22 23.92 -1.72 8.37
N LEU A 23 23.80 -0.76 7.44
CA LEU A 23 23.98 0.66 7.71
C LEU A 23 23.08 1.10 8.87
N LEU A 24 21.80 0.73 8.84
CA LEU A 24 20.83 1.12 9.85
C LEU A 24 21.08 0.50 11.22
N LYS A 25 21.87 -0.57 11.34
CA LYS A 25 22.26 -1.14 12.66
C LYS A 25 23.25 -0.25 13.41
N ASN A 26 23.99 0.61 12.71
CA ASN A 26 25.00 1.49 13.30
C ASN A 26 24.42 2.73 14.00
N TYR A 27 23.11 2.94 13.89
CA TYR A 27 22.43 4.11 14.44
C TYR A 27 21.39 3.69 15.46
N GLU A 28 21.39 4.35 16.61
CA GLU A 28 20.40 4.14 17.66
C GLU A 28 19.03 4.71 17.28
N PHE A 29 18.01 4.38 18.07
CA PHE A 29 16.70 5.02 17.95
C PHE A 29 16.79 6.50 18.30
N ASN A 30 16.05 7.34 17.56
CA ASN A 30 16.03 8.80 17.64
C ASN A 30 17.37 9.47 17.32
N GLN A 31 18.42 8.71 16.97
CA GLN A 31 19.67 9.26 16.46
C GLN A 31 19.46 9.73 15.02
N GLU A 32 19.78 11.00 14.77
CA GLU A 32 19.83 11.57 13.43
C GLU A 32 21.11 11.12 12.71
N PHE A 33 21.00 10.83 11.42
CA PHE A 33 22.14 10.48 10.60
C PHE A 33 21.95 10.87 9.13
N GLU A 34 23.04 10.93 8.38
CA GLU A 34 23.05 11.23 6.96
C GLU A 34 23.42 9.96 6.17
N SER A 35 22.88 9.84 4.95
CA SER A 35 23.21 8.76 4.04
C SER A 35 22.92 9.17 2.62
N GLU A 36 23.96 9.41 1.83
CA GLU A 36 23.84 9.72 0.40
C GLU A 36 23.10 8.60 -0.34
N LEU A 37 23.46 7.34 -0.06
CA LEU A 37 22.80 6.16 -0.63
C LEU A 37 21.28 6.15 -0.42
N ILE A 38 20.83 6.37 0.83
CA ILE A 38 19.39 6.36 1.13
C ILE A 38 18.74 7.62 0.55
N SER A 39 19.42 8.77 0.59
CA SER A 39 18.91 10.03 0.03
C SER A 39 18.64 9.90 -1.47
N ASP A 40 19.57 9.33 -2.21
CA ASP A 40 19.47 9.15 -3.65
C ASP A 40 18.42 8.07 -3.98
N LEU A 41 18.38 6.96 -3.23
CA LEU A 41 17.32 5.95 -3.36
C LEU A 41 15.92 6.54 -3.21
N ILE A 42 15.70 7.36 -2.17
CA ILE A 42 14.42 8.02 -1.95
C ILE A 42 14.14 9.02 -3.08
N THR A 43 15.10 9.87 -3.42
CA THR A 43 14.93 10.90 -4.45
C THR A 43 14.55 10.29 -5.80
N GLU A 44 15.13 9.16 -6.17
CA GLU A 44 14.91 8.55 -7.49
C GLU A 44 13.72 7.59 -7.54
N LYS A 45 13.48 6.82 -6.48
CA LYS A 45 12.55 5.69 -6.51
C LYS A 45 11.31 5.90 -5.66
N HIS A 46 11.33 6.84 -4.71
CA HIS A 46 10.09 7.24 -4.04
C HIS A 46 9.27 8.10 -5.00
N TYR A 47 8.11 7.58 -5.42
CA TYR A 47 7.29 8.18 -6.48
C TYR A 47 7.12 9.71 -6.33
N TYR A 48 6.60 10.17 -5.19
CA TYR A 48 6.39 11.61 -4.96
C TYR A 48 7.70 12.40 -4.90
N CYS A 49 8.77 11.82 -4.34
CA CYS A 49 10.03 12.54 -4.24
C CYS A 49 10.65 12.73 -5.63
N ALA A 50 10.59 11.69 -6.46
CA ALA A 50 11.05 11.72 -7.85
C ALA A 50 10.26 12.72 -8.69
N CYS A 51 8.93 12.77 -8.54
CA CYS A 51 8.08 13.72 -9.27
C CYS A 51 8.29 15.18 -8.85
N HIS A 52 8.60 15.42 -7.57
CA HIS A 52 8.72 16.77 -7.02
C HIS A 52 10.17 17.23 -6.78
N GLY A 53 11.16 16.44 -7.20
CA GLY A 53 12.57 16.76 -6.99
C GLY A 53 12.95 16.88 -5.51
N LEU A 54 12.29 16.13 -4.63
CA LEU A 54 12.52 16.20 -3.19
C LEU A 54 13.63 15.23 -2.79
N ARG A 55 14.62 15.74 -2.08
CA ARG A 55 15.72 14.95 -1.52
C ARG A 55 15.75 15.08 0.00
N PRO A 56 15.64 13.99 0.77
CA PRO A 56 15.87 14.05 2.21
C PRO A 56 17.36 14.28 2.48
N LEU A 57 17.67 15.00 3.55
CA LEU A 57 19.05 15.33 3.95
C LEU A 57 19.51 14.51 5.16
N ARG A 58 18.59 14.21 6.08
CA ARG A 58 18.86 13.45 7.30
C ARG A 58 17.78 12.41 7.53
N PHE A 59 18.09 11.42 8.35
CA PHE A 59 17.21 10.32 8.67
C PHE A 59 17.20 10.05 10.17
N ARG A 60 16.11 9.44 10.66
CA ARG A 60 16.05 8.88 12.01
C ARG A 60 15.10 7.69 12.07
N LYS A 61 15.32 6.82 13.05
CA LYS A 61 14.44 5.69 13.38
C LYS A 61 13.71 5.96 14.69
N GLU A 62 12.40 5.79 14.72
CA GLU A 62 11.61 5.90 15.96
C GLU A 62 11.02 4.53 16.34
N ARG A 63 10.90 4.27 17.64
CA ARG A 63 10.27 3.02 18.11
C ARG A 63 8.79 3.03 17.78
N TYR A 64 8.26 1.89 17.30
CA TYR A 64 6.83 1.70 17.10
C TYR A 64 6.37 0.43 17.83
N PRO A 65 5.42 0.52 18.77
CA PRO A 65 4.89 -0.66 19.47
C PRO A 65 4.33 -1.70 18.48
N GLY A 66 4.85 -2.93 18.51
CA GLY A 66 4.39 -4.02 17.64
C GLY A 66 4.96 -4.05 16.21
N ARG A 67 5.90 -3.15 15.86
CA ARG A 67 6.73 -3.24 14.63
C ARG A 67 8.20 -3.02 14.96
N CYS A 68 9.09 -3.15 13.97
CA CYS A 68 10.52 -2.93 14.16
C CYS A 68 10.85 -1.45 14.46
N TYR A 69 10.45 -0.52 13.59
CA TYR A 69 10.63 0.94 13.75
C TYR A 69 9.84 1.74 12.70
N ASN A 70 9.59 3.02 12.96
CA ASN A 70 9.22 4.01 11.96
C ASN A 70 10.49 4.68 11.41
N PHE A 71 10.53 4.93 10.10
CA PHE A 71 11.67 5.57 9.44
C PHE A 71 11.26 6.95 8.92
N PHE A 72 12.06 7.97 9.24
CA PHE A 72 11.78 9.34 8.86
C PHE A 72 12.93 9.92 8.05
N GLY A 73 12.58 10.76 7.09
CA GLY A 73 13.49 11.61 6.33
C GLY A 73 13.20 13.08 6.63
N PHE A 74 14.25 13.87 6.82
CA PHE A 74 14.19 15.32 6.96
C PHE A 74 14.36 15.97 5.60
N PHE A 75 13.35 16.72 5.16
CA PHE A 75 13.40 17.54 3.96
C PHE A 75 13.49 19.01 4.35
N LEU A 76 14.36 19.79 3.69
CA LEU A 76 14.65 21.17 4.11
C LEU A 76 13.40 22.06 4.23
N SER A 77 12.46 21.91 3.30
CA SER A 77 11.22 22.71 3.24
C SER A 77 10.03 22.10 3.96
N LEU A 78 10.10 20.84 4.41
CA LEU A 78 8.94 20.08 4.91
C LEU A 78 9.16 19.53 6.33
N GLY A 79 10.41 19.46 6.79
CA GLY A 79 10.77 18.88 8.07
C GLY A 79 10.77 17.35 8.04
N TRP A 80 10.46 16.74 9.18
CA TRP A 80 10.49 15.28 9.37
C TRP A 80 9.21 14.61 8.86
N HIS A 81 9.35 13.72 7.89
CA HIS A 81 8.25 12.96 7.34
C HIS A 81 8.53 11.45 7.30
N PRO A 82 7.50 10.62 7.53
CA PRO A 82 7.65 9.17 7.43
C PRO A 82 7.88 8.78 5.97
N ILE A 83 8.89 7.94 5.74
CA ILE A 83 9.25 7.43 4.41
C ILE A 83 9.64 5.96 4.50
N SER A 84 9.47 5.21 3.41
CA SER A 84 9.87 3.81 3.35
C SER A 84 10.97 3.60 2.32
N TRP A 85 12.21 3.49 2.78
CA TRP A 85 13.35 3.10 1.93
C TRP A 85 13.11 1.72 1.30
N ASN A 86 12.43 0.81 2.01
CA ASN A 86 12.15 -0.53 1.51
C ASN A 86 11.17 -0.50 0.32
N GLN A 87 10.13 0.35 0.37
CA GLN A 87 9.22 0.55 -0.76
C GLN A 87 9.91 1.20 -1.97
N CYS A 88 11.09 1.80 -1.80
CA CYS A 88 11.88 2.31 -2.92
C CYS A 88 12.65 1.19 -3.64
N ILE A 89 12.97 0.09 -2.95
CA ILE A 89 13.57 -1.11 -3.53
C ILE A 89 12.49 -2.02 -4.14
N TYR A 90 11.38 -2.16 -3.42
CA TYR A 90 10.23 -2.99 -3.79
C TYR A 90 8.97 -2.13 -3.85
N PRO A 91 8.84 -1.26 -4.88
CA PRO A 91 7.65 -0.43 -5.02
C PRO A 91 6.43 -1.31 -5.24
N LYS A 92 5.32 -0.91 -4.63
CA LYS A 92 4.01 -1.47 -4.99
C LYS A 92 3.73 -1.14 -6.46
N SER A 93 3.16 -2.07 -7.20
CA SER A 93 2.64 -1.77 -8.54
C SER A 93 1.54 -0.71 -8.44
N LYS A 94 1.38 0.10 -9.49
CA LYS A 94 0.29 1.09 -9.59
C LYS A 94 -1.07 0.44 -9.36
N GLU A 95 -1.26 -0.75 -9.92
CA GLU A 95 -2.45 -1.59 -9.71
C GLU A 95 -2.69 -1.89 -8.23
N ASN A 96 -1.68 -2.33 -7.49
CA ASN A 96 -1.84 -2.64 -6.07
C ASN A 96 -2.15 -1.40 -5.22
N ILE A 97 -1.62 -0.24 -5.60
CA ILE A 97 -1.97 1.05 -4.95
C ILE A 97 -3.46 1.33 -5.15
N VAL A 98 -3.95 1.23 -6.38
CA VAL A 98 -5.37 1.45 -6.70
C VAL A 98 -6.25 0.39 -6.03
N LYS A 99 -5.89 -0.90 -6.08
CA LYS A 99 -6.64 -1.97 -5.40
C LYS A 99 -6.76 -1.74 -3.90
N ASP A 100 -5.70 -1.25 -3.25
CA ASP A 100 -5.74 -0.91 -1.82
C ASP A 100 -6.72 0.25 -1.56
N ALA A 101 -6.73 1.28 -2.39
CA ALA A 101 -7.68 2.40 -2.29
C ALA A 101 -9.13 1.94 -2.52
N LEU A 102 -9.38 1.11 -3.53
CA LEU A 102 -10.69 0.50 -3.79
C LEU A 102 -11.18 -0.35 -2.62
N ARG A 103 -10.28 -1.12 -1.99
CA ARG A 103 -10.62 -1.94 -0.81
C ARG A 103 -11.01 -1.08 0.39
N LYS A 104 -10.38 0.08 0.56
CA LYS A 104 -10.76 1.04 1.62
C LYS A 104 -12.11 1.68 1.33
N ALA A 105 -12.39 1.98 0.06
CA ALA A 105 -13.65 2.62 -0.32
C ALA A 105 -14.89 1.79 0.09
N ILE A 106 -14.79 0.46 0.06
CA ILE A 106 -15.88 -0.45 0.46
C ILE A 106 -15.86 -0.84 1.95
N GLU A 107 -14.88 -0.37 2.73
CA GLU A 107 -14.77 -0.69 4.16
C GLU A 107 -16.03 -0.33 4.97
N PRO A 108 -16.76 0.78 4.69
CA PRO A 108 -18.04 1.06 5.35
C PRO A 108 -19.07 -0.05 5.18
N ASP A 109 -19.24 -0.57 3.97
CA ASP A 109 -20.20 -1.64 3.67
C ASP A 109 -19.80 -2.96 4.35
N ILE A 110 -18.51 -3.30 4.30
CA ILE A 110 -17.95 -4.47 4.98
C ILE A 110 -18.14 -4.38 6.49
N SER A 111 -17.92 -3.19 7.05
CA SER A 111 -18.08 -2.94 8.49
C SER A 111 -19.53 -3.04 8.92
N GLU A 112 -20.47 -2.53 8.11
CA GLU A 112 -21.91 -2.66 8.37
C GLU A 112 -22.36 -4.12 8.28
N TYR A 113 -21.97 -4.85 7.24
CA TYR A 113 -22.30 -6.26 7.11
C TYR A 113 -21.80 -7.07 8.32
N LYS A 114 -20.56 -6.80 8.77
CA LYS A 114 -19.98 -7.43 9.96
C LYS A 114 -20.73 -7.14 11.25
N ARG A 115 -21.25 -5.92 11.42
CA ARG A 115 -22.09 -5.56 12.58
C ARG A 115 -23.39 -6.36 12.59
N GLN A 116 -24.01 -6.53 11.44
CA GLN A 116 -25.27 -7.27 11.28
C GLN A 116 -25.08 -8.80 11.44
N HIS A 117 -23.88 -9.31 11.15
CA HIS A 117 -23.58 -10.74 11.14
C HIS A 117 -22.44 -11.09 12.13
N PRO A 118 -22.69 -11.04 13.46
CA PRO A 118 -21.66 -11.28 14.47
C PRO A 118 -21.20 -12.74 14.56
N LYS A 119 -21.95 -13.68 13.97
CA LYS A 119 -21.60 -15.10 13.94
C LYS A 119 -21.18 -15.53 12.54
N CYS A 120 -20.27 -16.49 12.48
CA CYS A 120 -19.82 -17.16 11.27
C CYS A 120 -21.00 -17.90 10.64
N GLU A 121 -21.32 -17.55 9.40
CA GLU A 121 -22.44 -18.11 8.65
C GLU A 121 -22.17 -19.56 8.19
N ARG A 122 -20.91 -20.03 8.24
CA ARG A 122 -20.58 -21.46 8.01
C ARG A 122 -20.68 -22.34 9.25
N CYS A 123 -20.27 -21.85 10.42
CA CYS A 123 -20.09 -22.72 11.61
C CYS A 123 -20.65 -22.17 12.93
N GLY A 124 -21.31 -21.01 12.92
CA GLY A 124 -21.98 -20.42 14.09
C GLY A 124 -21.07 -19.81 15.16
N LYS A 125 -19.74 -19.96 15.07
CA LYS A 125 -18.76 -19.32 15.99
C LYS A 125 -18.72 -17.80 15.80
N LEU A 126 -18.04 -17.05 16.66
CA LEU A 126 -17.84 -15.60 16.46
C LEU A 126 -17.19 -15.32 15.08
N SER A 127 -17.81 -14.43 14.31
CA SER A 127 -17.25 -13.93 13.05
C SER A 127 -16.03 -13.05 13.34
N LYS A 128 -15.01 -13.16 12.49
CA LYS A 128 -13.81 -12.30 12.58
C LYS A 128 -13.53 -11.57 11.27
N GLU A 129 -13.91 -12.16 10.15
CA GLU A 129 -13.58 -11.75 8.80
C GLU A 129 -14.86 -11.74 7.95
N ILE A 130 -14.89 -10.91 6.92
CA ILE A 130 -15.93 -10.92 5.88
C ILE A 130 -15.26 -11.39 4.60
N ASP A 131 -15.85 -12.41 3.98
CA ASP A 131 -15.37 -12.98 2.71
C ASP A 131 -16.26 -12.50 1.56
N HIS A 132 -15.64 -12.16 0.43
CA HIS A 132 -16.34 -11.89 -0.82
C HIS A 132 -16.51 -13.22 -1.55
N ILE A 133 -17.70 -13.80 -1.46
CA ILE A 133 -17.98 -15.12 -2.04
C ILE A 133 -18.16 -15.03 -3.55
N GLU A 134 -18.95 -14.05 -4.00
CA GLU A 134 -19.30 -13.93 -5.42
C GLU A 134 -19.73 -12.51 -5.79
N PRO A 135 -19.02 -11.83 -6.72
CA PRO A 135 -17.64 -12.12 -7.13
C PRO A 135 -16.64 -11.90 -5.99
N GLU A 136 -15.46 -12.52 -6.08
CA GLU A 136 -14.32 -12.20 -5.21
C GLU A 136 -13.91 -10.73 -5.39
N PHE A 137 -13.41 -10.09 -4.32
CA PHE A 137 -12.96 -8.70 -4.41
C PHE A 137 -11.88 -8.50 -5.48
N ASP A 138 -10.95 -9.45 -5.66
CA ASP A 138 -9.91 -9.28 -6.68
C ASP A 138 -10.48 -9.29 -8.09
N VAL A 139 -11.58 -10.02 -8.35
CA VAL A 139 -12.30 -9.99 -9.62
C VAL A 139 -12.94 -8.61 -9.83
N ILE A 140 -13.63 -8.08 -8.81
CA ILE A 140 -14.19 -6.71 -8.86
C ILE A 140 -13.07 -5.71 -9.17
N ALA A 141 -11.97 -5.78 -8.43
CA ALA A 141 -10.87 -4.84 -8.55
C ALA A 141 -10.20 -4.94 -9.93
N GLN A 142 -9.99 -6.15 -10.48
CA GLN A 142 -9.45 -6.32 -11.83
C GLN A 142 -10.37 -5.72 -12.91
N GLN A 143 -11.69 -5.86 -12.77
CA GLN A 143 -12.62 -5.24 -13.71
C GLN A 143 -12.66 -3.72 -13.55
N ALA A 144 -12.60 -3.22 -12.31
CA ALA A 144 -12.49 -1.79 -12.03
C ALA A 144 -11.25 -1.18 -12.70
N LEU A 145 -10.09 -1.84 -12.63
CA LEU A 145 -8.86 -1.36 -13.25
C LEU A 145 -8.97 -1.24 -14.78
N LYS A 146 -9.77 -2.09 -15.44
CA LYS A 146 -10.00 -2.02 -16.90
C LYS A 146 -10.84 -0.80 -17.32
N THR A 147 -11.49 -0.12 -16.38
CA THR A 147 -12.25 1.11 -16.66
C THR A 147 -11.35 2.35 -16.76
N LEU A 148 -10.09 2.25 -16.33
CA LEU A 148 -9.15 3.37 -16.29
C LEU A 148 -8.51 3.58 -17.66
N SER A 149 -8.56 4.82 -18.13
CA SER A 149 -7.76 5.29 -19.26
C SER A 149 -6.32 5.61 -18.83
N ASP A 150 -5.41 5.77 -19.78
CA ASP A 150 -4.03 6.20 -19.50
C ASP A 150 -3.98 7.55 -18.75
N LYS A 151 -4.93 8.45 -19.05
CA LYS A 151 -5.06 9.74 -18.37
C LYS A 151 -5.49 9.58 -16.91
N ASP A 152 -6.39 8.64 -16.64
CA ASP A 152 -6.80 8.34 -15.26
C ASP A 152 -5.62 7.78 -14.47
N TRP A 153 -4.84 6.88 -15.07
CA TRP A 153 -3.62 6.36 -14.45
C TRP A 153 -2.61 7.45 -14.15
N GLU A 154 -2.42 8.40 -15.06
CA GLU A 154 -1.51 9.53 -14.85
C GLU A 154 -1.99 10.43 -13.69
N SER A 155 -3.27 10.83 -13.71
CA SER A 155 -3.87 11.66 -12.65
C SER A 155 -3.79 10.96 -11.30
N ILE A 156 -4.25 9.69 -11.24
CA ILE A 156 -4.16 8.86 -10.03
C ILE A 156 -2.75 8.92 -9.51
N MET A 157 -1.74 8.61 -10.32
CA MET A 157 -0.38 8.52 -9.81
C MET A 157 0.10 9.85 -9.25
N ILE A 158 -0.14 10.97 -9.94
CA ILE A 158 0.22 12.33 -9.47
C ILE A 158 -0.46 12.62 -8.11
N ASP A 159 -1.73 12.27 -7.99
CA ASP A 159 -2.55 12.55 -6.81
C ASP A 159 -2.35 11.51 -5.67
N SER A 160 -1.80 10.33 -6.00
CA SER A 160 -1.87 9.13 -5.15
C SER A 160 -1.03 9.17 -3.90
N PHE A 161 0.00 9.99 -3.91
CA PHE A 161 1.10 9.78 -2.97
C PHE A 161 1.65 11.08 -2.42
N ASN A 162 0.75 12.02 -2.06
CA ASN A 162 1.17 13.16 -1.27
C ASN A 162 1.42 12.74 0.19
N PHE A 163 2.60 12.17 0.48
CA PHE A 163 3.00 11.77 1.83
C PHE A 163 3.19 12.95 2.80
N LEU A 164 3.07 14.20 2.31
CA LEU A 164 3.02 15.39 3.14
C LEU A 164 1.66 15.52 3.83
N ILE A 165 0.61 15.03 3.17
CA ILE A 165 -0.72 14.92 3.75
C ILE A 165 -0.77 13.57 4.45
N LYS A 166 -1.03 13.58 5.77
CA LYS A 166 -1.15 12.35 6.57
C LYS A 166 -2.42 11.54 6.26
N GLU A 167 -3.25 12.04 5.35
CA GLU A 167 -4.48 11.39 4.94
C GLU A 167 -4.15 10.18 4.07
N GLU A 168 -4.87 9.10 4.32
CA GLU A 168 -4.76 7.91 3.48
C GLU A 168 -5.20 8.24 2.06
N PHE A 169 -4.43 7.76 1.09
CA PHE A 169 -4.79 7.93 -0.31
C PHE A 169 -6.18 7.38 -0.61
N ARG A 170 -7.01 8.21 -1.24
CA ARG A 170 -8.32 7.86 -1.77
C ARG A 170 -8.42 8.29 -3.22
N LEU A 171 -9.08 7.47 -4.02
CA LEU A 171 -9.43 7.87 -5.37
C LEU A 171 -10.47 9.00 -5.32
N PRO A 172 -10.42 9.95 -6.27
CA PRO A 172 -11.47 10.96 -6.42
C PRO A 172 -12.86 10.31 -6.62
N ASP A 173 -13.91 10.94 -6.11
CA ASP A 173 -15.29 10.41 -6.16
C ASP A 173 -15.79 10.14 -7.59
N ASN A 174 -15.27 10.88 -8.58
CA ASN A 174 -15.60 10.71 -9.99
C ASN A 174 -14.71 9.69 -10.73
N ASN A 175 -13.81 9.01 -10.04
CA ASN A 175 -12.89 8.05 -10.66
C ASN A 175 -13.66 6.82 -11.18
N PRO A 176 -13.49 6.42 -12.47
CA PRO A 176 -14.24 5.30 -13.06
C PRO A 176 -14.10 3.97 -12.29
N ALA A 177 -12.89 3.65 -11.80
CA ALA A 177 -12.66 2.41 -11.07
C ALA A 177 -13.35 2.43 -9.69
N LEU A 178 -13.38 3.60 -9.04
CA LEU A 178 -14.11 3.77 -7.78
C LEU A 178 -15.61 3.60 -7.99
N ILE A 179 -16.18 4.29 -8.98
CA ILE A 179 -17.61 4.18 -9.33
C ILE A 179 -17.97 2.72 -9.63
N TYR A 180 -17.19 2.05 -10.49
CA TYR A 180 -17.41 0.64 -10.82
C TYR A 180 -17.42 -0.25 -9.57
N THR A 181 -16.42 -0.06 -8.68
CA THR A 181 -16.28 -0.87 -7.47
C THR A 181 -17.46 -0.68 -6.53
N LEU A 182 -17.90 0.55 -6.32
CA LEU A 182 -19.05 0.86 -5.46
C LEU A 182 -20.35 0.27 -6.03
N GLU A 183 -20.57 0.37 -7.35
CA GLU A 183 -21.74 -0.24 -7.98
C GLU A 183 -21.71 -1.78 -7.91
N ALA A 184 -20.57 -2.40 -8.19
CA ALA A 184 -20.42 -3.86 -8.09
C ALA A 184 -20.62 -4.36 -6.65
N HIS A 185 -20.20 -3.58 -5.65
CA HIS A 185 -20.34 -3.95 -4.24
C HIS A 185 -21.79 -3.98 -3.77
N LYS A 186 -22.72 -3.25 -4.43
CA LYS A 186 -24.16 -3.32 -4.11
C LYS A 186 -24.77 -4.70 -4.36
N THR A 187 -24.17 -5.49 -5.25
CA THR A 187 -24.68 -6.80 -5.65
C THR A 187 -23.80 -7.96 -5.19
N VAL A 188 -22.72 -7.69 -4.45
CA VAL A 188 -21.79 -8.73 -4.05
C VAL A 188 -22.38 -9.61 -2.96
N LYS A 189 -22.10 -10.91 -3.05
CA LYS A 189 -22.41 -11.86 -2.00
C LYS A 189 -21.29 -11.88 -0.97
N LEU A 190 -21.54 -11.26 0.18
CA LEU A 190 -20.65 -11.33 1.33
C LEU A 190 -20.98 -12.55 2.19
N GLN A 191 -19.99 -13.00 2.96
CA GLN A 191 -20.19 -13.99 4.00
C GLN A 191 -19.40 -13.64 5.26
N ALA A 192 -20.07 -13.59 6.41
CA ALA A 192 -19.41 -13.42 7.70
C ALA A 192 -18.80 -14.75 8.14
N VAL A 193 -17.49 -14.79 8.38
CA VAL A 193 -16.77 -16.04 8.66
C VAL A 193 -15.77 -15.91 9.81
N CYS A 194 -15.50 -17.02 10.47
CA CYS A 194 -14.34 -17.13 11.35
C CYS A 194 -13.08 -17.40 10.50
N LYS A 195 -11.90 -17.10 11.05
CA LYS A 195 -10.61 -17.25 10.35
C LYS A 195 -10.41 -18.63 9.71
N LYS A 196 -10.84 -19.71 10.38
CA LYS A 196 -10.73 -21.08 9.84
C LYS A 196 -11.65 -21.28 8.63
N CYS A 197 -12.88 -20.78 8.69
CA CYS A 197 -13.83 -20.90 7.58
C CYS A 197 -13.43 -20.02 6.40
N HIS A 198 -12.84 -18.85 6.63
CA HIS A 198 -12.30 -18.01 5.57
C HIS A 198 -11.16 -18.71 4.81
N GLN A 199 -10.25 -19.39 5.52
CA GLN A 199 -9.20 -20.20 4.91
C GLN A 199 -9.77 -21.36 4.09
N LEU A 200 -10.78 -22.07 4.63
CA LEU A 200 -11.47 -23.15 3.90
C LEU A 200 -12.13 -22.63 2.62
N ASN A 201 -12.78 -21.46 2.66
CA ASN A 201 -13.35 -20.85 1.46
C ASN A 201 -12.25 -20.58 0.42
N ALA A 202 -11.12 -20.02 0.83
CA ALA A 202 -10.00 -19.76 -0.07
C ALA A 202 -9.40 -21.05 -0.67
N GLU A 203 -9.35 -22.15 0.09
CA GLU A 203 -8.91 -23.47 -0.38
C GLU A 203 -9.91 -24.07 -1.38
N GLU A 204 -11.21 -24.04 -1.06
CA GLU A 204 -12.28 -24.51 -1.94
C GLU A 204 -12.30 -23.77 -3.28
N ARG A 205 -12.06 -22.45 -3.27
CA ARG A 205 -11.93 -21.65 -4.50
C ARG A 205 -10.78 -22.10 -5.38
N LYS A 206 -9.61 -22.34 -4.79
CA LYS A 206 -8.42 -22.80 -5.54
C LYS A 206 -8.62 -24.17 -6.17
N ASN A 207 -9.43 -25.03 -5.56
CA ASN A 207 -9.69 -26.38 -6.07
C ASN A 207 -10.77 -26.41 -7.16
N ASN A 208 -11.57 -25.34 -7.30
CA ASN A 208 -12.66 -25.21 -8.25
C ASN A 208 -12.33 -24.30 -9.45
N GLN A 209 -11.11 -23.75 -9.52
CA GLN A 209 -10.56 -22.97 -10.65
C GLN A 209 -9.62 -23.85 -11.47
#